data_AF-A0A3B1DDR3-F1
#
_entry.id   AF-A0A3B1DDR3-F1
#
_cell.length_a   1.000
_cell.length_b   1.000
_cell.length_c   1.000
_cell.angle_alpha   90.00
_cell.angle_beta   90.00
_cell.angle_gamma   90.00
#
_symmetry.space_group_name_H-M   'P 1'
#
loop_
_entity.id
_entity.type
_entity.pdbx_description
1 polymer ?
#
loop_
_entity_poly.entity_id
_entity_poly.type
_entity_poly.pdbx_seq_one_letter_code
_entity_poly.pdbx_strand_id
1 'polypeptide(L)'
;MSEAFGTANEEYEEITSEEVDRIVESLEQLTGTAISENIRTYLEEATNNIYALVYDEESAEDEGEESIDNEEIDMEIDEEFDNDIMEEAA
;
A
#
# COMPACT_ATOMS: atom_id res chain seq x y z
N MET A 1 -18.42 -35.92 2.31
CA MET A 1 -18.03 -35.16 3.50
C MET A 1 -17.47 -33.86 3.00
N SER A 2 -18.29 -32.82 3.03
CA SER A 2 -17.87 -31.44 2.78
C SER A 2 -17.28 -30.97 4.10
N GLU A 3 -15.96 -30.92 4.22
CA GLU A 3 -15.31 -30.24 5.33
C GLU A 3 -15.70 -28.76 5.20
N ALA A 4 -16.61 -28.32 6.07
CA ALA A 4 -16.92 -26.92 6.21
C ALA A 4 -15.62 -26.22 6.61
N PHE A 5 -15.01 -25.53 5.64
CA PHE A 5 -13.95 -24.55 5.88
C PHE A 5 -14.51 -23.59 6.91
N GLY A 6 -14.00 -23.67 8.14
CA GLY A 6 -14.58 -23.04 9.31
C GLY A 6 -14.70 -21.54 9.11
N THR A 7 -15.90 -21.07 8.79
CA THR A 7 -16.36 -19.73 9.11
C THR A 7 -16.82 -19.76 10.57
N ALA A 8 -15.95 -20.19 11.46
CA ALA A 8 -16.14 -19.89 12.87
C ALA A 8 -15.77 -18.43 13.00
N ASN A 9 -16.72 -17.62 13.44
CA ASN A 9 -16.54 -16.23 13.84
C ASN A 9 -15.63 -16.20 15.09
N GLU A 10 -14.40 -16.66 14.94
CA GLU A 10 -13.33 -16.58 15.93
C GLU A 10 -12.79 -15.17 15.80
N GLU A 11 -13.28 -14.27 16.66
CA GLU A 11 -12.62 -12.99 16.90
C GLU A 11 -11.15 -13.31 17.22
N TYR A 12 -10.25 -12.87 16.34
CA TYR A 12 -8.82 -12.98 16.56
C TYR A 12 -8.44 -12.12 17.77
N GLU A 13 -7.37 -12.53 18.48
CA GLU A 13 -6.82 -11.72 19.57
C GLU A 13 -6.30 -10.38 19.01
N GLU A 14 -6.69 -9.28 19.65
CA GLU A 14 -6.17 -7.95 19.34
C GLU A 14 -4.69 -7.87 19.69
N ILE A 15 -3.87 -7.34 18.78
CA ILE A 15 -2.44 -7.16 18.98
C ILE A 15 -2.15 -5.79 19.62
N THR A 16 -1.27 -5.76 20.62
CA THR A 16 -0.85 -4.49 21.22
C THR A 16 0.11 -3.72 20.31
N SER A 17 0.16 -2.37 20.43
CA SER A 17 1.11 -1.55 19.67
C SER A 17 2.57 -1.97 19.90
N GLU A 18 2.93 -2.39 21.12
CA GLU A 18 4.28 -2.89 21.45
C GLU A 18 4.61 -4.22 20.74
N GLU A 19 3.60 -5.05 20.47
CA GLU A 19 3.77 -6.26 19.67
C GLU A 19 3.90 -5.94 18.19
N VAL A 20 3.12 -4.97 17.69
CA VAL A 20 3.24 -4.48 16.32
C VAL A 20 4.66 -3.95 16.04
N ASP A 21 5.19 -3.10 16.92
CA ASP A 21 6.54 -2.55 16.77
C ASP A 21 7.61 -3.65 16.65
N ARG A 22 7.51 -4.69 17.50
CA ARG A 22 8.43 -5.84 17.48
C ARG A 22 8.31 -6.67 16.21
N ILE A 23 7.10 -6.83 15.67
CA ILE A 23 6.87 -7.57 14.44
C ILE A 23 7.43 -6.78 13.25
N VAL A 24 7.15 -5.47 13.17
CA VAL A 24 7.67 -4.60 12.11
C VAL A 24 9.20 -4.63 12.11
N GLU A 25 9.84 -4.46 13.27
CA GLU A 25 11.30 -4.53 13.38
C GLU A 25 11.84 -5.88 12.85
N SER A 26 11.16 -6.98 13.18
CA SER A 26 11.54 -8.32 12.73
C SER A 26 11.37 -8.48 11.22
N LEU A 27 10.30 -7.93 10.63
CA LEU A 27 10.05 -7.94 9.20
C LEU A 27 11.08 -7.10 8.45
N GLU A 28 11.43 -5.91 8.94
CA GLU A 28 12.47 -5.06 8.35
C GLU A 28 13.84 -5.76 8.33
N GLN A 29 14.21 -6.41 9.44
CA GLN A 29 15.44 -7.21 9.51
C GLN A 29 15.41 -8.37 8.50
N LEU A 30 14.28 -9.06 8.40
CA LEU A 30 14.14 -10.17 7.44
C LEU A 30 14.20 -9.67 5.99
N THR A 31 13.53 -8.57 5.66
CA THR A 31 13.59 -7.91 4.35
C THR A 31 15.01 -7.52 3.98
N GLY A 32 15.78 -6.97 4.94
CA GLY A 32 17.19 -6.61 4.75
C GLY A 32 18.11 -7.80 4.46
N THR A 33 17.75 -9.00 4.93
CA THR A 33 18.52 -10.24 4.67
C THR A 33 18.00 -11.06 3.49
N ALA A 34 16.75 -10.86 3.08
CA ALA A 34 16.15 -11.56 1.96
C ALA A 34 16.86 -11.18 0.65
N ILE A 35 17.20 -12.18 -0.17
CA ILE A 35 17.83 -11.99 -1.49
C ILE A 35 16.79 -12.05 -2.61
N SER A 36 15.69 -12.76 -2.41
CA SER A 36 14.61 -12.89 -3.39
C SER A 36 13.73 -11.65 -3.38
N GLU A 37 13.53 -11.07 -4.55
CA GLU A 37 12.62 -9.93 -4.76
C GLU A 37 11.18 -10.28 -4.35
N ASN A 38 10.66 -11.43 -4.80
CA ASN A 38 9.32 -11.90 -4.41
C ASN A 38 9.16 -11.96 -2.89
N ILE A 39 10.16 -12.45 -2.17
CA ILE A 39 10.11 -12.52 -0.70
C ILE A 39 10.08 -11.11 -0.11
N ARG A 40 10.87 -10.17 -0.63
CA ARG A 40 10.85 -8.78 -0.16
C ARG A 40 9.49 -8.13 -0.38
N THR A 41 8.89 -8.29 -1.56
CA THR A 41 7.55 -7.76 -1.86
C THR A 41 6.52 -8.27 -0.86
N TYR A 42 6.50 -9.57 -0.57
CA TYR A 42 5.56 -10.12 0.43
C TYR A 42 5.79 -9.60 1.84
N LEU A 43 7.04 -9.36 2.24
CA LEU A 43 7.37 -8.81 3.56
C LEU A 43 6.99 -7.33 3.67
N GLU A 44 7.16 -6.57 2.59
CA GLU A 44 6.73 -5.16 2.49
C GLU A 44 5.20 -5.05 2.57
N GLU A 45 4.48 -5.87 1.81
CA GLU A 45 3.00 -5.95 1.88
C GLU A 45 2.53 -6.33 3.29
N ALA A 46 3.15 -7.33 3.92
CA ALA A 46 2.81 -7.73 5.29
C ALA A 46 3.03 -6.59 6.29
N THR A 47 4.14 -5.87 6.16
CA THR A 47 4.46 -4.71 7.02
C THR A 47 3.41 -3.62 6.87
N ASN A 48 3.02 -3.28 5.64
CA ASN A 48 1.98 -2.29 5.36
C ASN A 48 0.61 -2.69 5.93
N ASN A 49 0.23 -3.96 5.78
CA ASN A 49 -1.03 -4.47 6.34
C ASN A 49 -1.05 -4.38 7.86
N ILE A 50 0.07 -4.66 8.54
CA ILE A 50 0.16 -4.54 9.99
C ILE A 50 0.07 -3.07 10.43
N TYR A 51 0.68 -2.16 9.68
CA TYR A 51 0.54 -0.72 9.94
C TYR A 51 -0.90 -0.24 9.79
N ALA A 52 -1.60 -0.70 8.75
CA ALA A 52 -3.02 -0.43 8.55
C ALA A 52 -3.84 -0.84 9.79
N LEU A 53 -3.57 -2.00 10.40
CA LEU A 53 -4.32 -2.42 11.60
C LEU A 53 -4.17 -1.48 12.81
N VAL A 54 -3.08 -0.72 12.92
CA VAL A 54 -2.86 0.22 14.03
C VAL A 54 -3.38 1.61 13.71
N TYR A 55 -3.29 2.02 12.44
CA TYR A 55 -3.58 3.40 12.01
C TYR A 55 -4.91 3.56 11.27
N ASP A 56 -5.52 2.48 10.74
CA ASP A 56 -6.85 2.49 10.10
C ASP A 56 -8.03 2.37 11.08
N GLU A 57 -7.81 2.33 12.39
CA GLU A 57 -8.93 2.56 13.33
C GLU A 57 -9.59 3.95 13.13
N GLU A 58 -8.92 4.88 12.44
CA GLU A 58 -9.50 6.15 11.99
C GLU A 58 -10.00 6.14 10.52
N SER A 59 -9.72 5.09 9.74
CA SER A 59 -10.03 5.01 8.30
C SER A 59 -10.99 3.88 7.90
N ALA A 60 -11.47 3.07 8.84
CA ALA A 60 -12.45 1.99 8.62
C ALA A 60 -13.91 2.47 8.36
N GLU A 61 -14.09 3.67 7.81
CA GLU A 61 -15.33 4.14 7.19
C GLU A 61 -15.09 4.54 5.72
N ASP A 62 -14.42 3.70 4.92
CA ASP A 62 -14.50 3.83 3.45
C ASP A 62 -14.33 2.49 2.72
N GLU A 63 -15.21 1.52 3.04
CA GLU A 63 -15.60 0.52 2.05
C GLU A 63 -16.59 1.18 1.06
N GLY A 64 -16.07 2.09 0.23
CA GLY A 64 -16.80 2.72 -0.87
C GLY A 64 -16.10 2.43 -2.19
N GLU A 65 -16.72 1.60 -3.03
CA GLU A 65 -16.27 1.36 -4.41
C GLU A 65 -15.97 2.68 -5.14
N GLU A 66 -14.70 3.03 -5.37
CA GLU A 66 -14.37 3.95 -6.46
C GLU A 66 -14.35 3.15 -7.77
N SER A 67 -15.53 3.04 -8.38
CA SER A 67 -15.61 2.80 -9.81
C SER A 67 -14.90 3.96 -10.51
N ILE A 68 -13.75 3.68 -11.13
CA ILE A 68 -13.11 4.61 -12.07
C ILE A 68 -14.07 4.73 -13.26
N ASP A 69 -14.91 5.76 -13.25
CA ASP A 69 -15.65 6.19 -14.42
C ASP A 69 -14.63 6.69 -15.44
N ASN A 70 -14.61 6.07 -16.61
CA ASN A 70 -13.88 6.54 -17.80
C ASN A 70 -14.53 7.83 -18.34
N GLU A 71 -14.62 8.87 -17.52
CA GLU A 71 -14.97 10.21 -18.00
C GLU A 71 -13.71 10.76 -18.69
N GLU A 72 -13.85 11.10 -19.97
CA GLU A 72 -12.76 11.60 -20.82
C GLU A 72 -11.95 12.68 -20.09
N ILE A 73 -10.67 12.37 -19.80
CA ILE A 73 -9.72 13.40 -19.38
C ILE A 73 -9.47 14.28 -20.61
N ASP A 74 -10.18 15.41 -20.69
CA ASP A 74 -9.86 16.47 -21.64
C ASP A 74 -8.58 17.16 -21.12
N MET A 75 -7.43 16.62 -21.51
CA MET A 75 -6.15 17.30 -21.34
C MET A 75 -6.14 18.49 -22.28
N GLU A 76 -6.51 19.67 -21.78
CA GLU A 76 -6.03 20.93 -22.36
C GLU A 76 -4.50 20.90 -22.25
N ILE A 77 -3.84 20.49 -23.32
CA ILE A 77 -2.43 20.74 -23.52
C ILE A 77 -2.32 22.25 -23.64
N ASP A 78 -1.82 22.91 -22.58
CA ASP A 78 -1.34 24.29 -22.69
C ASP A 78 -0.20 24.31 -23.71
N GLU A 79 -0.48 24.78 -24.93
CA GLU A 79 0.48 25.04 -25.99
C GLU A 79 1.38 26.27 -25.67
N GLU A 80 1.89 26.39 -24.43
CA GLU A 80 2.95 27.34 -24.07
C GLU A 80 4.22 26.61 -23.64
N PHE A 81 4.70 25.71 -24.51
CA PHE A 81 6.10 25.33 -24.55
C PHE A 81 6.65 25.70 -25.91
N ASP A 82 7.07 26.95 -26.10
CA ASP A 82 8.09 27.26 -27.10
C ASP A 82 8.86 28.56 -26.83
N ASN A 83 10.19 28.40 -26.96
CA ASN A 83 11.24 29.40 -27.20
C ASN A 83 11.79 30.26 -26.06
N ASP A 84 12.66 29.69 -25.22
CA ASP A 84 13.75 30.46 -24.59
C ASP A 84 15.09 29.70 -24.47
N ILE A 85 15.33 28.71 -25.33
CA ILE A 85 16.65 28.06 -25.44
C ILE A 85 17.13 28.17 -26.88
N MET A 86 17.71 29.32 -27.26
CA MET A 86 18.86 29.46 -28.17
C MET A 86 19.01 30.92 -28.67
N GLU A 87 19.55 31.82 -27.84
CA GLU A 87 20.24 33.02 -28.36
C GLU A 87 21.33 33.53 -27.39
N GLU A 88 22.37 32.73 -27.15
CA GLU A 88 23.67 33.29 -26.74
C GLU A 88 24.82 32.44 -27.30
N ALA A 89 25.02 32.56 -28.61
CA ALA A 89 26.28 32.19 -29.26
C ALA A 89 26.50 33.07 -30.50
N ALA A 90 26.89 34.33 -30.27
CA ALA A 90 27.55 35.18 -31.26
C ALA A 90 28.52 36.15 -30.57
#